data_AF-A0A428KKB0-F1
#
_entry.id   AF-A0A428KKB0-F1
#
_cell.length_a   1.000
_cell.length_b   1.000
_cell.length_c   1.000
_cell.angle_alpha   90.00
_cell.angle_beta   90.00
_cell.angle_gamma   90.00
#
_symmetry.space_group_name_H-M   'P 1'
#
loop_
_entity.id
_entity.type
_entity.pdbx_description
1 polymer ?
#
loop_
_entity_poly.entity_id
_entity_poly.type
_entity_poly.pdbx_seq_one_letter_code
_entity_poly.pdbx_strand_id
1 'polypeptide(L)'
;MKAALLPTLALSALLTFTSLATSARPTHQPGPDQPARREIRAYVQQNVLPTVRRQRQKLEAQLSTSDKAQLAVYRAQLHDLRQRGQELRRSFAAANPAQPDATPATRPTLTEPQQQQLQQLRTETRTLLQSVGQLAQKYDTDIARLSQELKPQKEQWTTDIKAITTRYPTATASQPHRRRAGSVARFFRPAAFLLLDPAASTPPAPAASQVYPNPVAASSQLAYTVTKTGPVTIELLDGRGNTLRTVAQQPRQEKGSYSQPLEVADLPTGTYFFKITTRTGAETKRFVKE
;
A
#
# COMPACT_ATOMS: atom_id res chain seq x y z
N MET A 1 58.09 44.17 39.29
CA MET A 1 56.72 43.77 39.64
C MET A 1 56.80 42.39 40.26
N LYS A 2 56.74 42.33 41.59
CA LYS A 2 57.07 41.17 42.42
C LYS A 2 55.80 40.46 42.89
N ALA A 3 55.94 39.14 42.95
CA ALA A 3 55.26 38.07 43.67
C ALA A 3 54.37 38.39 44.89
N ALA A 4 53.66 37.32 45.32
CA ALA A 4 52.97 37.06 46.61
C ALA A 4 51.43 37.00 46.43
N LEU A 5 50.64 36.01 46.87
CA LEU A 5 50.78 34.91 47.85
C LEU A 5 49.67 33.87 47.59
N LEU A 6 49.97 32.59 47.81
CA LEU A 6 49.00 31.56 48.24
C LEU A 6 48.67 31.77 49.73
N PRO A 7 47.48 31.41 50.22
CA PRO A 7 47.41 30.13 50.96
C PRO A 7 46.04 29.38 50.97
N THR A 8 46.13 28.13 51.44
CA THR A 8 45.16 27.34 52.25
C THR A 8 43.91 26.69 51.64
N LEU A 9 44.04 25.38 51.36
CA LEU A 9 43.26 24.24 51.88
C LEU A 9 41.97 24.55 52.68
N ALA A 10 40.83 24.01 52.22
CA ALA A 10 39.80 23.37 53.06
C ALA A 10 38.83 22.51 52.23
N LEU A 11 38.96 21.20 52.42
CA LEU A 11 37.90 20.19 52.58
C LEU A 11 36.45 20.62 52.27
N SER A 12 35.80 19.97 51.30
CA SER A 12 34.38 19.58 51.33
C SER A 12 34.04 18.72 50.11
N ALA A 13 34.10 17.40 50.30
CA ALA A 13 33.48 16.43 49.40
C ALA A 13 31.95 16.56 49.53
N LEU A 14 31.31 17.24 48.58
CA LEU A 14 29.86 17.27 48.47
C LEU A 14 29.44 16.42 47.26
N LEU A 15 29.12 15.16 47.55
CA LEU A 15 28.39 14.25 46.66
C LEU A 15 27.01 14.84 46.36
N THR A 16 26.92 15.63 45.29
CA THR A 16 25.62 16.04 44.74
C THR A 16 25.15 14.93 43.79
N PHE A 17 24.10 14.22 44.23
CA PHE A 17 23.30 13.36 43.39
C PHE A 17 22.69 14.18 42.24
N THR A 18 23.36 14.23 41.09
CA THR A 18 22.68 14.55 39.83
C THR A 18 21.85 13.35 39.44
N SER A 19 20.62 13.30 39.94
CA SER A 19 19.58 12.47 39.36
C SER A 19 19.34 12.95 37.93
N LEU A 20 19.90 12.22 36.96
CA LEU A 20 19.39 12.25 35.59
C LEU A 20 17.98 11.67 35.64
N ALA A 21 17.02 12.55 35.97
CA ALA A 21 15.62 12.33 35.69
C ALA A 21 15.51 12.25 34.16
N THR A 22 15.71 11.03 33.66
CA THR A 22 15.39 10.67 32.29
C THR A 22 13.89 10.85 32.20
N SER A 23 13.46 12.02 31.72
CA SER A 23 12.08 12.24 31.33
C SER A 23 11.83 11.23 30.22
N ALA A 24 11.26 10.09 30.60
CA ALA A 24 10.69 9.14 29.68
C ALA A 24 9.66 9.93 28.87
N ARG A 25 10.06 10.34 27.66
CA ARG A 25 9.13 10.88 26.68
C ARG A 25 8.01 9.84 26.61
N PRO A 26 6.75 10.21 26.87
CA PRO A 26 5.65 9.28 26.67
C PRO A 26 5.74 8.88 25.19
N THR A 27 6.04 7.61 24.95
CA THR A 27 5.92 7.02 23.63
C THR A 27 4.47 7.19 23.25
N HIS A 28 4.21 8.20 22.43
CA HIS A 28 2.92 8.43 21.81
C HIS A 28 2.59 7.14 21.03
N GLN A 29 1.81 6.25 21.64
CA GLN A 29 1.28 5.10 20.93
C GLN A 29 0.27 5.65 19.92
N PRO A 30 0.55 5.57 18.60
CA PRO A 30 -0.48 5.83 17.61
C PRO A 30 -1.59 4.81 17.89
N GLY A 31 -2.85 5.25 17.99
CA GLY A 31 -3.99 4.36 18.26
C GLY A 31 -3.96 3.10 17.39
N PRO A 32 -4.50 1.96 17.86
CA PRO A 32 -4.13 0.62 17.40
C PRO A 32 -4.17 0.52 15.89
N ASP A 33 -3.00 0.69 15.28
CA ASP A 33 -2.77 0.50 13.88
C ASP A 33 -2.84 -1.01 13.67
N GLN A 34 -4.06 -1.51 13.44
CA GLN A 34 -4.33 -2.93 13.36
C GLN A 34 -3.39 -3.54 12.31
N PRO A 35 -2.48 -4.47 12.69
CA PRO A 35 -1.45 -5.00 11.79
C PRO A 35 -2.05 -5.54 10.48
N ALA A 36 -3.26 -6.11 10.55
CA ALA A 36 -4.08 -6.49 9.40
C ALA A 36 -4.27 -5.38 8.36
N ARG A 37 -4.58 -4.13 8.79
CA ARG A 37 -4.83 -3.01 7.87
C ARG A 37 -3.55 -2.59 7.14
N ARG A 38 -2.40 -2.66 7.82
CA ARG A 38 -1.09 -2.35 7.24
C ARG A 38 -0.72 -3.40 6.19
N GLU A 39 -0.86 -4.69 6.52
CA GLU A 39 -0.58 -5.78 5.58
C GLU A 39 -1.52 -5.76 4.37
N ILE A 40 -2.84 -5.60 4.58
CA ILE A 40 -3.81 -5.47 3.48
C ILE A 40 -3.46 -4.28 2.56
N ARG A 41 -3.05 -3.14 3.12
CA ARG A 41 -2.64 -1.98 2.33
C ARG A 41 -1.41 -2.30 1.48
N ALA A 42 -0.39 -2.91 2.08
CA ALA A 42 0.82 -3.32 1.37
C ALA A 42 0.50 -4.31 0.25
N TYR A 43 -0.31 -5.32 0.55
CA TYR A 43 -0.78 -6.30 -0.42
C TYR A 43 -1.51 -5.66 -1.60
N VAL A 44 -2.46 -4.75 -1.35
CA VAL A 44 -3.19 -4.02 -2.40
C VAL A 44 -2.24 -3.16 -3.23
N GLN A 45 -1.28 -2.47 -2.61
CA GLN A 45 -0.31 -1.65 -3.33
C GLN A 45 0.61 -2.46 -4.26
N GLN A 46 1.00 -3.67 -3.83
CA GLN A 46 1.94 -4.51 -4.56
C GLN A 46 1.26 -5.38 -5.62
N ASN A 47 0.07 -5.92 -5.34
CA ASN A 47 -0.55 -6.96 -6.18
C ASN A 47 -1.76 -6.44 -6.98
N VAL A 48 -2.58 -5.59 -6.36
CA VAL A 48 -3.84 -5.13 -6.95
C VAL A 48 -3.61 -3.90 -7.82
N LEU A 49 -3.02 -2.83 -7.26
CA LEU A 49 -2.91 -1.54 -7.95
C LEU A 49 -2.18 -1.62 -9.30
N PRO A 50 -1.06 -2.36 -9.48
CA PRO A 50 -0.39 -2.45 -10.78
C PRO A 50 -1.29 -3.05 -11.86
N THR A 51 -2.05 -4.09 -11.50
CA THR A 51 -2.96 -4.77 -12.44
C THR A 51 -4.16 -3.89 -12.79
N VAL A 52 -4.75 -3.20 -11.80
CA VAL A 52 -5.82 -2.22 -12.08
C VAL A 52 -5.31 -1.08 -12.96
N ARG A 53 -4.10 -0.56 -12.71
CA ARG A 53 -3.48 0.50 -13.52
C ARG A 53 -3.25 0.09 -14.97
N ARG A 54 -2.80 -1.15 -15.21
CA ARG A 54 -2.69 -1.69 -16.59
C ARG A 54 -4.04 -1.65 -17.32
N GLN A 55 -5.12 -2.04 -16.65
CA GLN A 55 -6.46 -1.92 -17.26
C GLN A 55 -6.88 -0.47 -17.44
N ARG A 56 -6.51 0.42 -16.50
CA ARG A 56 -6.77 1.85 -16.65
C ARG A 56 -6.03 2.45 -17.85
N GLN A 57 -4.82 1.98 -18.15
CA GLN A 57 -4.06 2.38 -19.35
C GLN A 57 -4.75 1.92 -20.64
N LYS A 58 -5.33 0.71 -20.68
CA LYS A 58 -6.15 0.28 -21.83
C LYS A 58 -7.33 1.23 -22.08
N LEU A 59 -8.04 1.60 -21.02
CA LEU A 59 -9.14 2.55 -21.12
C LEU A 59 -8.65 3.94 -21.56
N GLU A 60 -7.48 4.38 -21.10
CA GLU A 60 -6.91 5.68 -21.47
C GLU A 60 -6.72 5.84 -22.99
N ALA A 61 -6.40 4.77 -23.71
CA ALA A 61 -6.31 4.81 -25.17
C ALA A 61 -7.66 5.10 -25.85
N GLN A 62 -8.78 4.78 -25.19
CA GLN A 62 -10.14 4.91 -25.72
C GLN A 62 -10.80 6.25 -25.33
N LEU A 63 -10.28 6.98 -24.34
CA LEU A 63 -10.84 8.26 -23.92
C LEU A 63 -10.58 9.37 -24.94
N SER A 64 -11.58 10.23 -25.14
CA SER A 64 -11.42 11.47 -25.90
C SER A 64 -10.42 12.43 -25.21
N THR A 65 -9.76 13.28 -25.99
CA THR A 65 -8.82 14.29 -25.45
C THR A 65 -9.49 15.24 -24.46
N SER A 66 -10.75 15.61 -24.70
CA SER A 66 -11.54 16.44 -23.78
C SER A 66 -11.80 15.76 -22.44
N ASP A 67 -12.23 14.48 -22.47
CA ASP A 67 -12.53 13.73 -21.25
C ASP A 67 -11.26 13.49 -20.41
N LYS A 68 -10.12 13.29 -21.06
CA LYS A 68 -8.80 13.19 -20.39
C LYS A 68 -8.46 14.48 -19.64
N ALA A 69 -8.64 15.63 -20.29
CA ALA A 69 -8.42 16.93 -19.67
C ALA A 69 -9.36 17.15 -18.48
N GLN A 70 -10.65 16.83 -18.61
CA GLN A 70 -11.61 16.90 -17.51
C GLN A 70 -11.21 15.99 -16.33
N LEU A 71 -10.76 14.76 -16.60
CA LEU A 71 -10.29 13.85 -15.55
C LEU A 71 -9.05 14.38 -14.82
N ALA A 72 -8.13 15.05 -15.53
CA ALA A 72 -6.98 15.69 -14.88
C ALA A 72 -7.45 16.77 -13.88
N VAL A 73 -8.43 17.59 -14.27
CA VAL A 73 -9.05 18.59 -13.38
C VAL A 73 -9.72 17.93 -12.19
N TYR A 74 -10.54 16.89 -12.39
CA TYR A 74 -11.20 16.19 -11.29
C TYR A 74 -10.21 15.54 -10.31
N ARG A 75 -9.10 14.99 -10.81
CA ARG A 75 -8.04 14.42 -9.96
C ARG A 75 -7.36 15.51 -9.12
N ALA A 76 -7.08 16.68 -9.69
CA ALA A 76 -6.52 17.81 -8.97
C ALA A 76 -7.49 18.31 -7.87
N GLN A 77 -8.76 18.54 -8.21
CA GLN A 77 -9.78 18.94 -7.24
C GLN A 77 -9.93 17.92 -6.09
N LEU A 78 -9.90 16.63 -6.41
CA LEU A 78 -9.97 15.58 -5.40
C LEU A 78 -8.72 15.53 -4.51
N HIS A 79 -7.55 15.84 -5.07
CA HIS A 79 -6.32 15.98 -4.30
C HIS A 79 -6.45 17.13 -3.28
N ASP A 80 -6.93 18.29 -3.71
CA ASP A 80 -7.07 19.47 -2.85
C ASP A 80 -8.09 19.23 -1.73
N LEU A 81 -9.23 18.61 -2.05
CA LEU A 81 -10.22 18.19 -1.03
C LEU A 81 -9.62 17.22 -0.02
N ARG A 82 -8.74 16.30 -0.44
CA ARG A 82 -8.05 15.40 0.48
C ARG A 82 -7.05 16.14 1.36
N GLN A 83 -6.36 17.16 0.86
CA GLN A 83 -5.46 17.98 1.67
C GLN A 83 -6.23 18.77 2.72
N ARG A 84 -7.30 19.47 2.32
CA ARG A 84 -8.21 20.17 3.25
C ARG A 84 -8.75 19.23 4.33
N GLY A 85 -9.17 18.03 3.95
CA GLY A 85 -9.63 17.02 4.92
C GLY A 85 -8.55 16.45 5.83
N GLN A 86 -7.27 16.48 5.44
CA GLN A 86 -6.15 16.13 6.31
C GLN A 86 -5.84 17.28 7.27
N GLU A 87 -5.84 18.52 6.79
CA GLU A 87 -5.64 19.73 7.59
C GLU A 87 -6.73 19.87 8.65
N LEU A 88 -8.01 19.70 8.29
CA LEU A 88 -9.12 19.69 9.25
C LEU A 88 -8.96 18.61 10.32
N ARG A 89 -8.52 17.40 9.94
CA ARG A 89 -8.25 16.34 10.93
C ARG A 89 -7.09 16.69 11.85
N ARG A 90 -6.03 17.32 11.32
CA ARG A 90 -4.90 17.80 12.13
C ARG A 90 -5.33 18.93 13.06
N SER A 91 -6.14 19.87 12.60
CA SER A 91 -6.64 20.98 13.43
C SER A 91 -7.53 20.47 14.55
N PHE A 92 -8.41 19.49 14.28
CA PHE A 92 -9.23 18.88 15.33
C PHE A 92 -8.38 18.09 16.33
N ALA A 93 -7.37 17.36 15.86
CA ALA A 93 -6.44 16.65 16.74
C ALA A 93 -5.60 17.61 17.61
N ALA A 94 -5.26 18.79 17.09
CA ALA A 94 -4.54 19.83 17.83
C ALA A 94 -5.45 20.57 18.84
N ALA A 95 -6.69 20.86 18.45
CA ALA A 95 -7.68 21.51 19.32
C ALA A 95 -8.16 20.58 20.45
N ASN A 96 -8.16 19.27 20.20
CA ASN A 96 -8.59 18.25 21.14
C ASN A 96 -7.47 17.20 21.34
N PRO A 97 -6.40 17.54 22.06
CA PRO A 97 -5.32 16.60 22.32
C PRO A 97 -5.86 15.38 23.07
N ALA A 98 -5.47 14.18 22.63
CA ALA A 98 -5.89 12.95 23.28
C ALA A 98 -5.33 12.90 24.70
N GLN A 99 -6.21 12.87 25.70
CA GLN A 99 -5.80 12.56 27.06
C GLN A 99 -5.43 11.07 27.17
N PRO A 100 -4.37 10.70 27.92
CA PRO A 100 -3.91 9.33 28.06
C PRO A 100 -5.01 8.33 28.49
N ASP A 101 -5.98 8.79 29.28
CA ASP A 101 -7.05 7.98 29.87
C ASP A 101 -8.43 8.22 29.24
N ALA A 102 -8.50 8.83 28.05
CA ALA A 102 -9.77 9.16 27.40
C ALA A 102 -10.50 7.88 26.94
N THR A 103 -11.63 7.58 27.60
CA THR A 103 -12.60 6.58 27.13
C THR A 103 -13.42 7.15 25.96
N PRO A 104 -14.11 6.31 25.15
CA PRO A 104 -14.97 6.80 24.07
C PRO A 104 -16.03 7.81 24.53
N ALA A 105 -16.44 7.75 25.80
CA ALA A 105 -17.41 8.65 26.43
C ALA A 105 -16.84 10.03 26.78
N THR A 106 -15.51 10.16 26.93
CA THR A 106 -14.83 11.42 27.27
C THR A 106 -14.19 12.12 26.06
N ARG A 107 -14.42 11.64 24.83
CA ARG A 107 -13.92 12.36 23.64
C ARG A 107 -14.67 13.68 23.46
N PRO A 108 -13.96 14.82 23.36
CA PRO A 108 -14.59 16.10 23.10
C PRO A 108 -15.39 16.07 21.80
N THR A 109 -16.62 16.58 21.86
CA THR A 109 -17.49 16.73 20.69
C THR A 109 -16.99 17.87 19.80
N LEU A 110 -17.20 17.74 18.50
CA LEU A 110 -16.83 18.78 17.54
C LEU A 110 -17.69 20.03 17.76
N THR A 111 -17.08 21.21 17.72
CA THR A 111 -17.81 22.47 17.80
C THR A 111 -18.69 22.67 16.55
N GLU A 112 -19.76 23.45 16.64
CA GLU A 112 -20.65 23.76 15.50
C GLU A 112 -19.90 24.20 14.23
N PRO A 113 -18.93 25.14 14.27
CA PRO A 113 -18.19 25.51 13.06
C PRO A 113 -17.34 24.35 12.51
N GLN A 114 -16.78 23.49 13.37
CA GLN A 114 -16.02 22.31 12.91
C GLN A 114 -16.94 21.28 12.24
N GLN A 115 -18.16 21.10 12.75
CA GLN A 115 -19.16 20.23 12.14
C GLN A 115 -19.60 20.77 10.76
N GLN A 116 -19.81 22.07 10.64
CA GLN A 116 -20.14 22.72 9.36
C GLN A 116 -19.03 22.54 8.32
N GLN A 117 -17.76 22.77 8.69
CA GLN A 117 -16.61 22.56 7.79
C GLN A 117 -16.53 21.12 7.28
N LEU A 118 -16.78 20.12 8.14
CA LEU A 118 -16.84 18.72 7.74
C LEU A 118 -18.00 18.42 6.80
N GLN A 119 -19.17 19.01 7.05
CA GLN A 119 -20.34 18.84 6.18
C GLN A 119 -20.09 19.44 4.79
N GLN A 120 -19.48 20.63 4.73
CA GLN A 120 -19.09 21.28 3.47
C GLN A 120 -18.11 20.40 2.69
N LEU A 121 -17.01 19.95 3.32
CA LEU A 121 -16.03 19.08 2.68
C LEU A 121 -16.66 17.78 2.13
N ARG A 122 -17.57 17.17 2.91
CA ARG A 122 -18.29 15.96 2.48
C ARG A 122 -19.19 16.24 1.29
N THR A 123 -19.86 17.38 1.28
CA THR A 123 -20.76 17.80 0.20
C THR A 123 -19.96 18.06 -1.07
N GLU A 124 -18.89 18.86 -1.00
CA GLU A 124 -17.98 19.13 -2.13
C GLU A 124 -17.41 17.84 -2.72
N THR A 125 -16.92 16.94 -1.86
CA THR A 125 -16.40 15.63 -2.28
C THR A 125 -17.49 14.81 -2.97
N ARG A 126 -18.71 14.79 -2.43
CA ARG A 126 -19.83 14.06 -3.02
C ARG A 126 -20.17 14.62 -4.40
N THR A 127 -20.28 15.94 -4.53
CA THR A 127 -20.61 16.62 -5.79
C THR A 127 -19.55 16.33 -6.85
N LEU A 128 -18.26 16.40 -6.50
CA LEU A 128 -17.17 16.03 -7.40
C LEU A 128 -17.25 14.56 -7.84
N LEU A 129 -17.55 13.64 -6.93
CA LEU A 129 -17.69 12.23 -7.30
C LEU A 129 -18.93 11.96 -8.17
N GLN A 130 -19.98 12.76 -8.02
CA GLN A 130 -21.17 12.69 -8.88
C GLN A 130 -20.87 13.17 -10.30
N SER A 131 -20.14 14.28 -10.47
CA SER A 131 -19.74 14.76 -11.80
C SER A 131 -18.81 13.76 -12.51
N VAL A 132 -17.85 13.18 -11.78
CA VAL A 132 -17.03 12.08 -12.30
C VAL A 132 -17.91 10.87 -12.67
N GLY A 133 -18.93 10.56 -11.87
CA GLY A 133 -19.88 9.49 -12.14
C GLY A 133 -20.66 9.70 -13.45
N GLN A 134 -21.08 10.94 -13.73
CA GLN A 134 -21.74 11.29 -15.00
C GLN A 134 -20.80 11.09 -16.19
N LEU A 135 -19.53 11.51 -16.07
CA LEU A 135 -18.53 11.22 -17.09
C LEU A 135 -18.29 9.71 -17.26
N ALA A 136 -18.34 8.96 -16.15
CA ALA A 136 -18.12 7.52 -16.17
C ALA A 136 -19.20 6.73 -16.89
N GLN A 137 -20.44 7.22 -16.92
CA GLN A 137 -21.56 6.58 -17.63
C GLN A 137 -21.25 6.33 -19.11
N LYS A 138 -20.53 7.26 -19.75
CA LYS A 138 -20.08 7.14 -21.15
C LYS A 138 -19.19 5.91 -21.39
N TYR A 139 -18.48 5.46 -20.36
CA TYR A 139 -17.46 4.40 -20.44
C TYR A 139 -17.84 3.16 -19.62
N ASP A 140 -19.08 3.06 -19.11
CA ASP A 140 -19.50 1.97 -18.23
C ASP A 140 -19.32 0.59 -18.87
N THR A 141 -19.64 0.47 -20.17
CA THR A 141 -19.50 -0.78 -20.92
C THR A 141 -18.04 -1.23 -21.06
N ASP A 142 -17.13 -0.30 -21.31
CA ASP A 142 -15.70 -0.58 -21.45
C ASP A 142 -15.09 -0.92 -20.09
N ILE A 143 -15.46 -0.19 -19.04
CA ILE A 143 -15.05 -0.46 -17.66
C ILE A 143 -15.54 -1.85 -17.21
N ALA A 144 -16.78 -2.22 -17.53
CA ALA A 144 -17.33 -3.53 -17.22
C ALA A 144 -16.55 -4.65 -17.93
N ARG A 145 -16.24 -4.48 -19.23
CA ARG A 145 -15.44 -5.44 -20.00
C ARG A 145 -14.04 -5.62 -19.39
N LEU A 146 -13.35 -4.51 -19.09
CA LEU A 146 -12.01 -4.55 -18.47
C LEU A 146 -12.04 -5.17 -17.07
N SER A 147 -13.11 -4.96 -16.31
CA SER A 147 -13.30 -5.62 -15.02
C SER A 147 -13.54 -7.13 -15.18
N GLN A 148 -14.17 -7.56 -16.27
CA GLN A 148 -14.49 -8.97 -16.51
C GLN A 148 -13.24 -9.77 -16.88
N GLU A 149 -12.30 -9.17 -17.62
CA GLU A 149 -10.97 -9.76 -17.90
C GLU A 149 -10.21 -10.11 -16.61
N LEU A 150 -10.47 -9.38 -15.51
CA LEU A 150 -9.81 -9.56 -14.23
C LEU A 150 -10.60 -10.42 -13.23
N LYS A 151 -11.68 -11.08 -13.66
CA LYS A 151 -12.50 -11.91 -12.76
C LYS A 151 -11.69 -12.90 -11.93
N PRO A 152 -10.80 -13.74 -12.49
CA PRO A 152 -10.05 -14.71 -11.69
C PRO A 152 -9.06 -14.03 -10.73
N GLN A 153 -8.40 -12.94 -11.16
CA GLN A 153 -7.50 -12.19 -10.28
C GLN A 153 -8.26 -11.54 -9.12
N LYS A 154 -9.48 -11.04 -9.35
CA LYS A 154 -10.33 -10.44 -8.31
C LYS A 154 -10.77 -11.46 -7.27
N GLU A 155 -11.09 -12.68 -7.69
CA GLU A 155 -11.41 -13.80 -6.80
C GLU A 155 -10.19 -14.14 -5.95
N GLN A 156 -9.02 -14.28 -6.57
CA GLN A 156 -7.76 -14.52 -5.87
C GLN A 156 -7.48 -13.44 -4.82
N TRP A 157 -7.48 -12.16 -5.21
CA TRP A 157 -7.23 -11.05 -4.29
C TRP A 157 -8.21 -11.00 -3.11
N THR A 158 -9.46 -11.43 -3.33
CA THR A 158 -10.47 -11.50 -2.27
C THR A 158 -10.13 -12.62 -1.28
N THR A 159 -9.72 -13.79 -1.77
CA THR A 159 -9.24 -14.91 -0.96
C THR A 159 -8.01 -14.51 -0.15
N ASP A 160 -7.07 -13.81 -0.77
CA ASP A 160 -5.83 -13.35 -0.14
C ASP A 160 -6.08 -12.35 0.99
N ILE A 161 -6.92 -11.33 0.74
CA ILE A 161 -7.29 -10.34 1.76
C ILE A 161 -8.04 -11.02 2.91
N LYS A 162 -8.88 -12.03 2.62
CA LYS A 162 -9.54 -12.84 3.64
C LYS A 162 -8.52 -13.62 4.48
N ALA A 163 -7.53 -14.25 3.84
CA ALA A 163 -6.46 -14.97 4.53
C ALA A 163 -5.65 -14.04 5.45
N ILE A 164 -5.25 -12.85 4.97
CA ILE A 164 -4.57 -11.83 5.79
C ILE A 164 -5.45 -11.43 6.98
N THR A 165 -6.75 -11.21 6.76
CA THR A 165 -7.68 -10.83 7.84
C THR A 165 -7.78 -11.93 8.91
N THR A 166 -7.79 -13.21 8.50
CA THR A 166 -7.85 -14.36 9.43
C THR A 166 -6.58 -14.50 10.29
N ARG A 167 -5.40 -14.09 9.80
CA ARG A 167 -4.15 -14.10 10.58
C ARG A 167 -4.16 -13.15 11.78
N TYR A 168 -5.07 -12.16 11.77
CA TYR A 168 -5.19 -11.16 12.82
C TYR A 168 -6.61 -11.15 13.42
N PRO A 169 -7.00 -12.21 14.15
CA PRO A 169 -8.26 -12.23 14.86
C PRO A 169 -8.27 -11.10 15.89
N THR A 170 -9.20 -10.16 15.76
CA THR A 170 -9.34 -9.06 16.71
C THR A 170 -9.99 -9.62 17.98
N ALA A 171 -9.26 -9.64 19.10
CA ALA A 171 -9.72 -10.19 20.37
C ALA A 171 -10.92 -9.44 21.01
N THR A 172 -11.35 -8.31 20.44
CA THR A 172 -12.49 -7.53 20.94
C THR A 172 -13.73 -7.84 20.11
N ALA A 173 -14.39 -8.94 20.46
CA ALA A 173 -15.70 -9.31 19.96
C ALA A 173 -16.79 -8.47 20.64
N SER A 174 -16.91 -7.19 20.27
CA SER A 174 -18.03 -6.35 20.71
C SER A 174 -18.24 -5.17 19.76
N GLN A 175 -18.66 -5.48 18.52
CA GLN A 175 -19.64 -4.76 17.71
C GLN A 175 -19.58 -5.24 16.25
N PRO A 176 -20.73 -5.44 15.58
CA PRO A 176 -20.77 -5.71 14.16
C PRO A 176 -20.56 -4.40 13.41
N HIS A 177 -19.36 -3.83 13.49
CA HIS A 177 -18.97 -2.83 12.51
C HIS A 177 -18.97 -3.52 11.15
N ARG A 178 -20.02 -3.26 10.35
CA ARG A 178 -20.20 -3.72 8.98
C ARG A 178 -18.84 -3.73 8.29
N ARG A 179 -18.23 -4.92 8.16
CA ARG A 179 -16.90 -5.12 7.60
C ARG A 179 -16.96 -4.79 6.12
N ARG A 180 -16.94 -3.50 5.75
CA ARG A 180 -16.50 -3.04 4.43
C ARG A 180 -14.98 -3.15 4.37
N ALA A 181 -14.45 -4.32 4.67
CA ALA A 181 -13.03 -4.60 4.52
C ALA A 181 -12.73 -4.58 3.02
N GLY A 182 -12.07 -3.50 2.58
CA GLY A 182 -11.13 -3.51 1.45
C GLY A 182 -11.52 -4.25 0.17
N SER A 183 -12.79 -4.32 -0.21
CA SER A 183 -13.16 -5.06 -1.41
C SER A 183 -12.47 -4.42 -2.62
N VAL A 184 -11.68 -5.23 -3.32
CA VAL A 184 -10.96 -4.85 -4.54
C VAL A 184 -11.94 -4.36 -5.63
N ALA A 185 -13.22 -4.74 -5.54
CA ALA A 185 -14.29 -4.22 -6.38
C ALA A 185 -14.40 -2.69 -6.33
N ARG A 186 -13.94 -2.03 -5.26
CA ARG A 186 -13.95 -0.56 -5.17
C ARG A 186 -13.19 0.12 -6.29
N PHE A 187 -12.15 -0.52 -6.81
CA PHE A 187 -11.30 0.03 -7.86
C PHE A 187 -11.97 0.01 -9.24
N PHE A 188 -12.94 -0.89 -9.44
CA PHE A 188 -13.69 -1.02 -10.69
C PHE A 188 -15.05 -0.31 -10.65
N ARG A 189 -15.37 0.43 -9.59
CA ARG A 189 -16.52 1.34 -9.61
C ARG A 189 -16.23 2.42 -10.64
N PRO A 190 -17.13 2.73 -11.59
CA PRO A 190 -16.81 3.56 -12.75
C PRO A 190 -16.09 4.88 -12.40
N ALA A 191 -16.64 5.66 -11.47
CA ALA A 191 -16.02 6.90 -11.02
C ALA A 191 -14.64 6.70 -10.35
N ALA A 192 -14.50 5.68 -9.51
CA ALA A 192 -13.24 5.38 -8.83
C ALA A 192 -12.16 4.88 -9.81
N PHE A 193 -12.57 4.11 -10.82
CA PHE A 193 -11.69 3.62 -11.87
C PHE A 193 -11.19 4.78 -12.73
N LEU A 194 -12.07 5.68 -13.17
CA LEU A 194 -11.67 6.85 -13.95
C LEU A 194 -10.69 7.77 -13.20
N LEU A 195 -10.94 8.00 -11.91
CA LEU A 195 -10.07 8.82 -11.06
C LEU A 195 -8.72 8.17 -10.75
N LEU A 196 -8.55 6.87 -10.99
CA LEU A 196 -7.25 6.24 -10.89
C LEU A 196 -6.33 6.87 -11.94
N ASP A 197 -5.20 7.38 -11.48
CA ASP A 197 -4.18 7.92 -12.36
C ASP A 197 -3.40 6.76 -13.03
N PRO A 198 -3.41 6.68 -14.38
CA PRO A 198 -2.69 5.64 -15.13
C PRO A 198 -1.16 5.81 -15.08
N ALA A 199 -0.67 7.02 -14.79
CA ALA A 199 0.74 7.40 -14.83
C ALA A 199 1.32 7.73 -13.44
N ALA A 200 0.49 7.85 -12.40
CA ALA A 200 0.96 8.02 -11.03
C ALA A 200 1.99 6.92 -10.73
N SER A 201 3.24 7.33 -10.54
CA SER A 201 4.34 6.45 -10.19
C SER A 201 3.87 5.51 -9.09
N THR A 202 3.75 4.22 -9.41
CA THR A 202 3.90 3.21 -8.37
C THR A 202 5.20 3.59 -7.68
N PRO A 203 5.28 3.78 -6.34
CA PRO A 203 6.60 3.67 -5.71
C PRO A 203 7.20 2.42 -6.33
N PRO A 204 8.38 2.50 -6.97
CA PRO A 204 8.85 1.48 -7.89
C PRO A 204 8.51 0.13 -7.28
N ALA A 205 7.74 -0.68 -8.02
CA ALA A 205 7.48 -2.06 -7.62
C ALA A 205 8.81 -2.57 -7.08
N PRO A 206 8.84 -3.14 -5.85
CA PRO A 206 10.09 -3.41 -5.17
C PRO A 206 11.05 -3.98 -6.22
N ALA A 207 12.22 -3.34 -6.38
CA ALA A 207 13.14 -3.71 -7.45
C ALA A 207 13.47 -5.22 -7.43
N ALA A 208 13.20 -5.86 -6.29
CA ALA A 208 13.18 -7.29 -6.08
C ALA A 208 11.94 -7.98 -6.66
N SER A 209 12.20 -9.03 -7.42
CA SER A 209 11.20 -10.01 -7.86
C SER A 209 10.36 -10.58 -6.70
N GLN A 210 9.12 -10.97 -6.97
CA GLN A 210 8.20 -11.55 -5.99
C GLN A 210 7.43 -12.72 -6.57
N VAL A 211 7.17 -13.74 -5.73
CA VAL A 211 6.32 -14.90 -6.06
C VAL A 211 5.06 -14.79 -5.24
N TYR A 212 3.89 -14.78 -5.88
CA TYR A 212 2.60 -14.63 -5.23
C TYR A 212 1.50 -15.52 -5.83
N PRO A 213 0.73 -16.27 -5.02
CA PRO A 213 0.86 -16.42 -3.56
C PRO A 213 2.16 -17.15 -3.18
N ASN A 214 2.58 -17.00 -1.94
CA ASN A 214 3.64 -17.81 -1.32
C ASN A 214 3.27 -17.96 0.17
N PRO A 215 3.01 -19.17 0.67
CA PRO A 215 3.18 -20.48 0.03
C PRO A 215 2.25 -20.76 -1.17
N VAL A 216 2.65 -21.70 -2.04
CA VAL A 216 1.99 -22.04 -3.30
C VAL A 216 1.39 -23.44 -3.24
N ALA A 217 0.12 -23.61 -3.60
CA ALA A 217 -0.51 -24.93 -3.71
C ALA A 217 -0.31 -25.60 -5.08
N ALA A 218 -0.73 -24.95 -6.18
CA ALA A 218 -0.65 -25.50 -7.54
C ALA A 218 -0.08 -24.51 -8.54
N SER A 219 -0.52 -23.26 -8.49
CA SER A 219 -0.11 -22.19 -9.39
C SER A 219 0.27 -20.92 -8.63
N SER A 220 1.23 -20.16 -9.15
CA SER A 220 1.65 -18.86 -8.61
C SER A 220 1.97 -17.88 -9.74
N GLN A 221 2.34 -16.65 -9.40
CA GLN A 221 2.85 -15.67 -10.35
C GLN A 221 4.20 -15.11 -9.89
N LEU A 222 5.14 -15.06 -10.82
CA LEU A 222 6.41 -14.36 -10.63
C LEU A 222 6.33 -12.95 -11.22
N ALA A 223 6.30 -11.95 -10.33
CA ALA A 223 6.46 -10.57 -10.71
C ALA A 223 7.95 -10.21 -10.74
N TYR A 224 8.43 -9.63 -11.84
CA TYR A 224 9.82 -9.19 -12.02
C TYR A 224 9.92 -7.91 -12.87
N THR A 225 11.05 -7.23 -12.78
CA THR A 225 11.29 -5.98 -13.54
C THR A 225 12.52 -6.09 -14.41
N VAL A 226 12.37 -5.73 -15.68
CA VAL A 226 13.46 -5.59 -16.65
C VAL A 226 13.90 -4.13 -16.66
N THR A 227 15.10 -3.85 -16.18
CA THR A 227 15.64 -2.47 -16.06
C THR A 227 16.24 -1.96 -17.36
N LYS A 228 16.79 -2.87 -18.19
CA LYS A 228 17.33 -2.61 -19.53
C LYS A 228 16.76 -3.63 -20.50
N THR A 229 16.27 -3.15 -21.66
CA THR A 229 15.81 -4.01 -22.76
C THR A 229 16.88 -5.06 -23.08
N GLY A 230 16.49 -6.33 -23.21
CA GLY A 230 17.44 -7.42 -23.42
C GLY A 230 16.82 -8.81 -23.25
N PRO A 231 17.63 -9.87 -23.33
CA PRO A 231 17.16 -11.23 -23.11
C PRO A 231 16.79 -11.45 -21.63
N VAL A 232 15.77 -12.28 -21.42
CA VAL A 232 15.32 -12.69 -20.08
C VAL A 232 15.11 -14.20 -20.06
N THR A 233 15.70 -14.85 -19.06
CA THR A 233 15.55 -16.29 -18.82
C THR A 233 15.10 -16.51 -17.38
N ILE A 234 14.06 -17.32 -17.20
CA ILE A 234 13.51 -17.68 -15.90
C ILE A 234 13.66 -19.19 -15.73
N GLU A 235 14.41 -19.60 -14.71
CA GLU A 235 14.68 -21.00 -14.37
C GLU A 235 14.09 -21.33 -13.00
N LEU A 236 13.54 -22.53 -12.86
CA LEU A 236 13.14 -23.10 -11.59
C LEU A 236 14.29 -23.95 -11.04
N LEU A 237 14.65 -23.70 -9.79
CA LEU A 237 15.70 -24.40 -9.06
C LEU A 237 15.12 -25.17 -7.86
N ASP A 238 15.75 -26.30 -7.52
CA ASP A 238 15.48 -27.03 -6.28
C ASP A 238 16.12 -26.35 -5.05
N GLY A 239 15.91 -26.93 -3.86
CA GLY A 239 16.50 -26.45 -2.60
C GLY A 239 18.03 -26.51 -2.53
N ARG A 240 18.68 -27.21 -3.46
CA ARG A 240 20.14 -27.36 -3.58
C ARG A 240 20.73 -26.45 -4.68
N GLY A 241 19.89 -25.74 -5.43
CA GLY A 241 20.30 -24.86 -6.52
C GLY A 241 20.40 -25.54 -7.90
N ASN A 242 19.97 -26.79 -8.05
CA ASN A 242 19.94 -27.45 -9.35
C ASN A 242 18.76 -26.95 -10.18
N THR A 243 19.00 -26.67 -11.47
CA THR A 243 17.93 -26.30 -12.40
C THR A 243 17.03 -27.50 -12.69
N LEU A 244 15.76 -27.38 -12.30
CA LEU A 244 14.72 -28.37 -12.59
C LEU A 244 14.13 -28.15 -13.98
N ARG A 245 13.81 -26.90 -14.34
CA ARG A 245 13.29 -26.54 -15.68
C ARG A 245 13.43 -25.06 -15.99
N THR A 246 13.45 -24.72 -17.27
CA THR A 246 13.26 -23.35 -17.75
C THR A 246 11.77 -23.05 -17.89
N VAL A 247 11.30 -22.00 -17.22
CA VAL A 247 9.89 -21.60 -17.21
C VAL A 247 9.58 -20.63 -18.35
N ALA A 248 10.50 -19.72 -18.64
CA ALA A 248 10.36 -18.77 -19.73
C ALA A 248 11.73 -18.37 -20.26
N GLN A 249 11.81 -18.18 -21.57
CA GLN A 249 12.99 -17.67 -22.24
C GLN A 249 12.56 -16.71 -23.35
N GLN A 250 12.93 -15.45 -23.22
CA GLN A 250 12.64 -14.41 -24.20
C GLN A 250 13.96 -13.83 -24.72
N PRO A 251 14.24 -13.89 -26.03
CA PRO A 251 15.49 -13.36 -26.59
C PRO A 251 15.56 -11.83 -26.49
N ARG A 252 14.41 -11.17 -26.39
CA ARG A 252 14.29 -9.72 -26.23
C ARG A 252 13.00 -9.37 -25.50
N GLN A 253 13.15 -8.63 -24.40
CA GLN A 253 12.06 -8.10 -23.60
C GLN A 253 12.35 -6.62 -23.31
N GLU A 254 11.34 -5.76 -23.43
CA GLU A 254 11.49 -4.32 -23.23
C GLU A 254 11.66 -3.96 -21.74
N LYS A 255 12.19 -2.77 -21.45
CA LYS A 255 12.21 -2.25 -20.08
C LYS A 255 10.77 -2.14 -19.54
N GLY A 256 10.50 -2.75 -18.39
CA GLY A 256 9.17 -2.75 -17.79
C GLY A 256 9.00 -3.78 -16.68
N SER A 257 7.81 -3.78 -16.06
CA SER A 257 7.42 -4.81 -15.08
C SER A 257 6.57 -5.87 -15.75
N TYR A 258 6.84 -7.12 -15.43
CA TYR A 258 6.22 -8.29 -16.04
C TYR A 258 5.71 -9.25 -14.96
N SER A 259 4.72 -10.05 -15.34
CA SER A 259 4.21 -11.16 -14.51
C SER A 259 4.23 -12.42 -15.34
N GLN A 260 4.94 -13.45 -14.87
CA GLN A 260 5.00 -14.76 -15.47
C GLN A 260 4.14 -15.73 -14.65
N PRO A 261 3.10 -16.36 -15.23
CA PRO A 261 2.38 -17.43 -14.56
C PRO A 261 3.30 -18.63 -14.33
N LEU A 262 3.16 -19.26 -13.16
CA LEU A 262 3.93 -20.40 -12.70
C LEU A 262 2.99 -21.56 -12.42
N GLU A 263 3.19 -22.67 -13.11
CA GLU A 263 2.59 -23.96 -12.79
C GLU A 263 3.61 -24.77 -11.99
N VAL A 264 3.26 -25.20 -10.78
CA VAL A 264 4.15 -25.98 -9.87
C VAL A 264 3.40 -27.10 -9.15
N ALA A 265 2.24 -27.49 -9.67
CA ALA A 265 1.41 -28.55 -9.10
C ALA A 265 2.14 -29.92 -9.04
N ASP A 266 3.09 -30.12 -9.94
CA ASP A 266 3.91 -31.31 -10.08
C ASP A 266 5.06 -31.40 -9.06
N LEU A 267 5.32 -30.33 -8.31
CA LEU A 267 6.42 -30.29 -7.34
C LEU A 267 5.99 -30.83 -5.96
N PRO A 268 6.82 -31.65 -5.30
CA PRO A 268 6.64 -31.99 -3.89
C PRO A 268 6.67 -30.76 -2.97
N THR A 269 5.99 -30.85 -1.82
CA THR A 269 6.07 -29.87 -0.73
C THR A 269 7.53 -29.59 -0.35
N GLY A 270 7.93 -28.32 -0.36
CA GLY A 270 9.34 -27.98 -0.17
C GLY A 270 9.68 -26.52 -0.50
N THR A 271 10.95 -26.18 -0.33
CA THR A 271 11.49 -24.85 -0.69
C THR A 271 12.16 -24.90 -2.05
N TYR A 272 11.82 -23.95 -2.91
CA TYR A 272 12.32 -23.83 -4.28
C TYR A 272 12.70 -22.39 -4.58
N PHE A 273 13.41 -22.18 -5.68
CA PHE A 273 13.86 -20.85 -6.09
C PHE A 273 13.60 -20.61 -7.57
N PHE A 274 13.20 -19.40 -7.94
CA PHE A 274 13.27 -18.95 -9.33
C PHE A 274 14.52 -18.13 -9.53
N LYS A 275 15.31 -18.46 -10.56
CA LYS A 275 16.43 -17.63 -11.00
C LYS A 275 16.00 -16.85 -12.23
N ILE A 276 16.04 -15.53 -12.12
CA ILE A 276 15.72 -14.59 -13.20
C ILE A 276 17.04 -14.02 -13.70
N THR A 277 17.41 -14.33 -14.93
CA THR A 277 18.60 -13.80 -15.58
C THR A 277 18.19 -12.72 -16.56
N THR A 278 18.74 -11.52 -16.39
CA THR A 278 18.53 -10.36 -17.26
C THR A 278 19.88 -9.81 -17.72
N ARG A 279 19.87 -8.86 -18.67
CA ARG A 279 21.10 -8.15 -19.08
C ARG A 279 21.82 -7.44 -17.93
N THR A 280 21.12 -7.06 -16.86
CA THR A 280 21.73 -6.37 -15.71
C THR A 280 22.27 -7.30 -14.64
N GLY A 281 21.99 -8.60 -14.72
CA GLY A 281 22.42 -9.58 -13.72
C GLY A 281 21.37 -10.67 -13.49
N ALA A 282 21.65 -11.53 -12.53
CA ALA A 282 20.75 -12.59 -12.09
C ALA A 282 20.24 -12.34 -10.67
N GLU A 283 18.95 -12.59 -10.44
CA GLU A 283 18.30 -12.54 -9.13
C GLU A 283 17.67 -13.91 -8.83
N THR A 284 17.71 -14.34 -7.57
CA THR A 284 17.02 -15.56 -7.11
C THR A 284 15.89 -15.24 -6.15
N LYS A 285 14.72 -15.84 -6.37
CA LYS A 285 13.54 -15.67 -5.52
C LYS A 285 13.05 -16.97 -4.93
N ARG A 286 13.08 -17.04 -3.60
CA ARG A 286 12.56 -18.17 -2.82
C ARG A 286 11.03 -18.21 -2.82
N PHE A 287 10.47 -19.41 -2.99
CA PHE A 287 9.08 -19.72 -2.69
C PHE A 287 8.94 -21.06 -1.97
N VAL A 288 7.80 -21.25 -1.30
CA VAL A 288 7.46 -22.50 -0.60
C VAL A 288 6.30 -23.16 -1.33
N LYS A 289 6.45 -24.43 -1.70
CA LYS A 289 5.38 -25.31 -2.20
C LYS A 289 4.73 -25.98 -1.00
N GLU A 290 3.41 -25.84 -0.87
CA GLU A 290 2.55 -26.57 0.08
C GLU A 290 2.11 -27.92 -0.49
#